data_AF-A0A354GTN9-F1
#
_entry.id   AF-A0A354GTN9-F1
#
_cell.length_a   1.000
_cell.length_b   1.000
_cell.length_c   1.000
_cell.angle_alpha   90.00
_cell.angle_beta   90.00
_cell.angle_gamma   90.00
#
_symmetry.space_group_name_H-M   'P 1'
#
loop_
_entity.id
_entity.type
_entity.pdbx_description
1 polymer ?
#
loop_
_entity_poly.entity_id
_entity_poly.type
_entity_poly.pdbx_seq_one_letter_code
_entity_poly.pdbx_strand_id
1 'polypeptide(L)' 'MTRVLIDANLPPKLLQVTDAMELCDGTGRVLCRVYPVMDLSEYEPWEPPISEEELQRREQSDKWFSTEEVLAHLKSLEGQ' A
#
# COMPACT_ATOMS: atom_id res chain seq x y z
N MET A 1 -2.60 -25.05 18.54
CA MET A 1 -2.09 -23.69 18.31
C MET A 1 -0.98 -23.42 19.32
N THR A 2 0.22 -23.13 18.86
CA THR A 2 1.36 -22.83 19.74
C THR A 2 1.27 -21.38 20.19
N ARG A 3 1.24 -21.15 21.51
CA ARG A 3 1.23 -19.81 22.10
C ARG A 3 2.63 -19.50 22.63
N VAL A 4 3.18 -18.35 22.24
CA VAL A 4 4.47 -17.86 22.74
C VAL A 4 4.17 -16.70 23.69
N LEU A 5 4.60 -16.82 24.94
CA LEU A 5 4.52 -15.75 25.93
C LEU A 5 5.72 -14.83 25.72
N ILE A 6 5.46 -13.55 25.52
CA ILE A 6 6.49 -12.52 25.40
C ILE A 6 6.90 -12.03 26.78
N ASP A 7 8.16 -11.61 26.92
CA ASP A 7 8.66 -11.04 28.17
C ASP A 7 8.03 -9.67 28.46
N ALA A 8 8.14 -9.20 29.70
CA ALA A 8 7.56 -7.92 30.12
C ALA A 8 8.26 -6.70 29.49
N ASN A 9 9.44 -6.87 28.89
CA ASN A 9 10.25 -5.79 28.32
C ASN A 9 10.00 -5.60 26.82
N LEU A 10 9.36 -6.56 26.15
CA LEU A 10 9.07 -6.53 24.73
C LEU A 10 7.91 -5.59 24.36
N PRO A 11 6.77 -5.54 25.10
CA PRO A 11 5.66 -4.65 24.78
C PRO A 11 6.03 -3.17 24.59
N PRO A 12 6.82 -2.52 25.47
CA PRO A 12 7.18 -1.11 25.28
C PRO A 12 8.08 -0.89 24.05
N LYS A 13 8.84 -1.90 23.62
CA LYS A 13 9.68 -1.82 22.41
C LYS A 13 8.84 -1.96 21.14
N LEU A 14 7.82 -2.82 21.16
CA LEU A 14 6.91 -3.01 20.02
C LEU A 14 6.08 -1.75 19.72
N LEU A 15 5.69 -0.99 20.76
CA LEU A 15 4.88 0.23 20.61
C LEU A 15 5.62 1.38 19.91
N GLN A 16 6.95 1.35 19.84
CA GLN A 16 7.75 2.42 19.24
C GLN A 16 8.13 2.16 17.79
N VAL A 17 7.70 1.03 17.21
CA VAL A 17 8.17 0.62 15.89
C VAL A 17 7.13 0.87 14.82
N THR A 18 7.52 1.72 13.87
CA THR A 18 6.75 2.12 12.69
C THR A 18 7.08 1.29 11.45
N ASP A 19 8.18 0.55 11.47
CA ASP A 19 8.70 -0.22 10.32
C ASP A 19 8.80 -1.71 10.63
N ALA A 20 9.06 -2.53 9.62
CA ALA A 20 9.29 -3.96 9.82
C ALA A 20 10.50 -4.20 10.76
N MET A 21 10.35 -5.11 11.73
CA MET A 21 11.42 -5.49 12.66
C MET A 21 11.69 -6.99 12.65
N GLU A 22 12.90 -7.37 13.08
CA GLU A 22 13.29 -8.75 13.31
C GLU A 22 13.38 -9.02 14.82
N LEU A 23 12.76 -10.10 15.28
CA LEU A 23 12.96 -10.60 16.65
C LEU A 23 14.05 -11.66 16.61
N CYS A 24 15.13 -11.41 17.34
CA CYS A 24 16.28 -12.30 17.41
C CYS A 24 16.37 -13.00 18.77
N ASP A 25 16.99 -14.18 18.80
CA ASP A 25 17.40 -14.83 20.05
C ASP A 25 18.66 -14.18 20.63
N GLY A 26 19.10 -14.66 21.81
CA GLY A 26 20.31 -14.16 22.47
C GLY A 26 21.62 -14.39 21.72
N THR A 27 21.60 -15.18 20.65
CA THR A 27 22.75 -15.40 19.75
C THR A 27 22.71 -14.48 18.52
N GLY A 28 21.66 -13.66 18.39
CA GLY A 28 21.42 -12.78 17.25
C GLY A 28 20.73 -13.47 16.08
N ARG A 29 20.25 -14.71 16.24
CA ARG A 29 19.54 -15.42 15.16
C ARG A 29 18.09 -14.94 15.09
N VAL A 30 17.64 -14.58 13.89
CA VAL A 30 16.25 -14.18 13.63
C VAL A 30 15.30 -15.35 13.86
N LEU A 31 14.37 -15.17 14.79
CA LEU A 31 13.29 -16.11 15.09
C LEU A 31 12.04 -15.79 14.26
N CYS A 32 11.71 -14.51 14.11
CA CYS A 32 10.61 -14.07 13.26
C CYS A 32 10.75 -12.60 12.86
N ARG A 33 9.91 -12.18 11.91
CA ARG A 33 9.75 -10.79 11.48
C ARG A 33 8.37 -10.30 11.88
N VAL A 34 8.31 -9.10 12.44
CA VAL A 34 7.07 -8.44 12.85
C VAL A 34 6.87 -7.23 11.97
N TYR A 35 5.68 -7.14 11.39
CA TYR A 35 5.26 -6.00 10.58
C TYR A 35 4.18 -5.26 11.35
N PRO A 36 4.32 -3.94 11.57
CA PRO A 36 3.24 -3.15 12.13
C PRO A 36 2.05 -3.25 11.17
N VAL A 37 0.87 -3.48 11.75
CA VAL A 37 -0.37 -3.48 10.97
C VAL A 37 -0.64 -2.03 10.61
N MET A 38 -0.56 -1.71 9.32
CA MET A 38 -0.99 -0.41 8.83
C MET A 38 -2.47 -0.23 9.14
N ASP A 39 -2.81 0.87 9.81
CA ASP A 39 -4.20 1.28 9.93
C ASP A 39 -4.65 1.87 8.59
N LEU A 40 -5.47 1.12 7.84
CA LEU A 40 -6.00 1.57 6.56
C LEU A 40 -6.95 2.77 6.71
N SER A 41 -7.41 3.09 7.91
CA SER A 41 -8.19 4.31 8.17
C SER A 41 -7.33 5.58 8.20
N GLU A 42 -6.02 5.46 8.40
CA GLU A 42 -5.06 6.56 8.27
C GLU A 42 -4.70 6.86 6.80
N TYR A 43 -5.06 5.95 5.88
CA TYR A 43 -4.90 6.15 4.46
C TYR A 43 -6.07 6.98 3.92
N GLU A 44 -5.96 8.30 3.94
CA GLU A 44 -6.85 9.14 3.13
C GLU A 44 -6.66 8.78 1.65
N PRO A 45 -7.73 8.57 0.87
CA PRO A 45 -7.61 8.37 -0.56
C PRO A 45 -6.91 9.59 -1.16
N TRP A 46 -5.65 9.42 -1.57
CA TRP A 46 -4.93 10.40 -2.39
C TRP A 46 -5.46 10.34 -3.83
N GLU A 47 -6.78 10.36 -4.00
CA GLU A 47 -7.40 10.57 -5.28
C GLU A 47 -7.92 12.01 -5.26
N PRO A 48 -7.47 12.88 -6.19
CA PRO A 48 -8.07 14.18 -6.31
C PRO A 48 -9.58 14.00 -6.51
N PRO A 49 -10.44 14.71 -5.75
CA PRO A 49 -11.87 14.57 -5.88
C PRO A 49 -12.26 14.89 -7.34
N ILE A 50 -12.88 13.92 -8.01
CA ILE A 50 -13.42 14.12 -9.35
C ILE A 50 -14.64 15.02 -9.20
N SER A 51 -14.68 16.12 -9.94
CA SER A 51 -15.83 17.03 -9.88
C SER A 51 -17.07 16.38 -10.49
N GLU A 52 -18.25 16.82 -10.07
CA GLU A 52 -19.53 16.31 -10.60
C GLU A 52 -19.63 16.52 -12.11
N GLU A 53 -19.10 17.64 -12.61
CA GLU A 53 -19.06 17.94 -14.05
C GLU A 53 -18.20 16.94 -14.82
N GLU A 54 -17.08 16.48 -14.25
CA GLU A 54 -16.22 15.47 -14.86
C GLU A 54 -16.85 14.08 -14.82
N LEU A 55 -17.57 13.73 -13.74
CA LEU A 55 -18.36 12.49 -13.69
C LEU A 55 -19.44 12.48 -14.79
N GLN A 56 -20.22 13.57 -14.89
CA GLN A 56 -21.25 13.71 -15.91
C GLN A 56 -20.68 13.66 -17.34
N ARG A 57 -19.51 14.29 -17.56
CA ARG A 57 -18.81 14.21 -18.85
C ARG A 57 -18.41 12.78 -19.21
N ARG A 58 -17.96 11.98 -18.24
CA ARG A 58 -17.58 10.56 -18.46
C ARG A 58 -18.80 9.70 -18.77
N GLU A 59 -19.91 9.91 -18.07
CA GLU A 59 -21.16 9.18 -18.32
C GLU A 59 -21.73 9.45 -19.72
N GLN A 60 -21.60 10.69 -20.19
CA GLN A 60 -22.09 11.12 -21.52
C GLN A 60 -21.08 10.88 -22.65
N SER A 61 -19.88 10.35 -22.33
CA SER A 61 -18.84 10.13 -23.32
C SER A 61 -19.03 8.79 -24.02
N ASP A 62 -19.37 8.83 -25.30
CA ASP A 62 -19.37 7.66 -26.20
C ASP A 62 -17.96 7.23 -26.62
N LYS A 63 -16.94 8.02 -26.27
CA LYS A 63 -15.56 7.78 -26.66
C LYS A 63 -14.85 6.94 -25.61
N TRP A 64 -14.67 5.67 -25.92
CA TRP A 64 -13.87 4.72 -25.16
C TRP A 64 -12.67 4.29 -25.99
N PHE A 65 -11.56 4.00 -25.32
CA PHE A 65 -10.38 3.46 -25.98
C PHE A 65 -10.12 2.05 -25.47
N SER A 66 -9.79 1.15 -26.38
CA SER A 66 -9.29 -0.17 -26.01
C SER A 66 -7.88 -0.06 -25.44
N THR A 67 -7.45 -1.07 -24.68
CA THR A 67 -6.08 -1.17 -24.20
C THR A 67 -5.07 -1.10 -25.34
N GLU A 68 -5.39 -1.69 -26.49
CA GLU A 68 -4.53 -1.73 -27.68
C GLU A 68 -4.37 -0.34 -28.30
N GLU A 69 -5.45 0.44 -28.40
CA GLU A 69 -5.44 1.82 -28.90
C GLU A 69 -4.62 2.74 -28.00
N VAL A 70 -4.78 2.61 -26.68
CA VAL A 70 -4.00 3.38 -25.69
C VAL A 70 -2.51 3.04 -25.81
N LEU A 71 -2.16 1.75 -25.87
CA LEU A 71 -0.76 1.33 -26.00
C LEU A 71 -0.13 1.78 -27.32
N ALA A 72 -0.90 1.76 -28.42
CA ALA A 72 -0.43 2.25 -29.72
C ALA A 72 -0.13 3.76 -29.67
N HIS A 73 -1.00 4.54 -29.03
CA HIS A 73 -0.79 5.98 -28.85
C HIS A 73 0.43 6.29 -27.97
N LEU A 74 0.59 5.60 -26.83
CA LEU A 74 1.73 5.80 -25.94
C LEU A 74 3.07 5.53 -26.63
N LYS A 75 3.16 4.44 -27.41
CA LYS A 75 4.35 4.12 -28.20
C LYS A 75 4.68 5.19 -29.23
N SER A 76 3.68 5.87 -29.79
CA SER A 76 3.91 6.97 -30.74
C SER A 76 4.55 8.21 -30.08
N LEU A 77 4.32 8.40 -28.78
CA LEU A 77 4.84 9.53 -28.01
C LEU A 77 6.28 9.30 -27.52
N GLU A 78 6.68 8.05 -27.31
CA GLU A 78 8.07 7.69 -26.93
C GLU A 78 9.09 7.93 -28.06
N GLY A 79 8.62 8.13 -29.29
CA GLY A 79 9.47 8.40 -30.46
C GLY A 79 9.67 9.87 -30.82
N GLN A 80 9.18 10.81 -30.00
CA GLN A 80 9.39 12.26 -30.13
C GLN A 80 10.44 12.78 -29.15
#